data_AF-A0A1G0Y9D4-F1
#
_entry.id   AF-A0A1G0Y9D4-F1
#
_cell.length_a   1.000
_cell.length_b   1.000
_cell.length_c   1.000
_cell.angle_alpha   90.00
_cell.angle_beta   90.00
_cell.angle_gamma   90.00
#
_symmetry.space_group_name_H-M   'P 1'
#
loop_
_entity.id
_entity.type
_entity.pdbx_description
1 polymer ?
#
loop_
_entity_poly.entity_id
_entity_poly.type
_entity_poly.pdbx_seq_one_letter_code
_entity_poly.pdbx_strand_id
1 'polypeptide(L)'
;MALSAALSLMGCNENQPDPMVDRLHQQDQRIARLEARLSETESLRRTEQRALAEKLEAQAAEGRHATDQLTIQLSEVNRTLDELENSANKLAAALQVLKQTPRAPENVYTPPPIESDFVEEPAGRNADRFPVALENIVGEEIVTGAHISTRMAPTDKFERDGMGNKTRVMEQEEFEVNEYGYQVRFDVRNLTRTPKEIEVSAGPASRRFTIPAEGVLTNAAVSSVMGAKLSVNIGSLSRSYPVEYDRKPLKSRE
;
A
#
# COMPACT_ATOMS: atom_id res chain seq x y z
N MET A 1 -26.57 61.11 -100.73
CA MET A 1 -27.90 61.17 -100.07
C MET A 1 -28.55 59.81 -100.25
N ALA A 2 -29.27 59.19 -99.34
CA ALA A 2 -29.53 59.36 -97.92
C ALA A 2 -30.39 58.12 -97.57
N LEU A 3 -30.22 57.60 -96.36
CA LEU A 3 -31.17 56.73 -95.63
C LEU A 3 -31.75 55.48 -96.31
N SER A 4 -31.43 54.32 -95.73
CA SER A 4 -32.46 53.37 -95.31
C SER A 4 -31.93 52.50 -94.17
N ALA A 5 -32.13 52.99 -92.95
CA ALA A 5 -32.46 52.16 -91.80
C ALA A 5 -33.89 51.62 -92.04
N ALA A 6 -34.41 50.53 -91.48
CA ALA A 6 -34.10 49.84 -90.25
C ALA A 6 -34.92 48.53 -90.20
N LEU A 7 -34.57 47.68 -89.23
CA LEU A 7 -35.37 46.65 -88.58
C LEU A 7 -35.69 45.36 -89.35
N SER A 8 -34.90 44.33 -89.04
CA SER A 8 -35.39 42.96 -88.95
C SER A 8 -34.81 42.31 -87.68
N LEU A 9 -35.69 42.23 -86.68
CA LEU A 9 -35.93 41.05 -85.83
C LEU A 9 -34.69 40.27 -85.36
N MET A 10 -34.16 40.66 -84.20
CA MET A 10 -33.63 39.68 -83.25
C MET A 10 -34.25 39.96 -81.89
N GLY A 11 -35.07 39.02 -81.42
CA GLY A 11 -35.61 39.04 -80.08
C GLY A 11 -34.46 38.87 -79.08
N CYS A 12 -34.14 39.95 -78.37
CA CYS A 12 -33.35 39.87 -77.15
C CYS A 12 -34.25 39.24 -76.08
N ASN A 13 -34.04 37.95 -75.82
CA ASN A 13 -34.60 37.28 -74.66
C ASN A 13 -33.78 37.71 -73.43
N GLU A 14 -34.17 38.83 -72.83
CA GLU A 14 -33.44 39.57 -71.79
C GLU A 14 -33.63 38.98 -70.38
N ASN A 15 -33.65 37.65 -70.25
CA ASN A 15 -33.94 36.98 -68.98
C ASN A 15 -33.25 35.60 -68.83
N GLN A 16 -32.02 35.47 -69.35
CA GLN A 16 -31.18 34.31 -69.07
C GLN A 16 -30.07 34.72 -68.10
N PRO A 17 -30.13 34.33 -66.81
CA PRO A 17 -29.05 34.63 -65.88
C PRO A 17 -27.75 34.01 -66.39
N ASP A 18 -26.69 34.81 -66.40
CA ASP A 18 -25.38 34.41 -66.91
C ASP A 18 -24.83 33.29 -66.01
N PRO A 19 -24.68 32.05 -66.51
CA PRO A 19 -24.34 30.88 -65.68
C PRO A 19 -22.96 30.99 -65.03
N MET A 20 -22.11 31.91 -65.52
CA MET A 20 -20.82 32.24 -64.89
C MET A 20 -21.00 33.02 -63.59
N VAL A 21 -21.98 33.93 -63.53
CA VAL A 21 -22.26 34.74 -62.33
C VAL A 21 -22.83 33.87 -61.21
N ASP A 22 -23.75 32.96 -61.54
CA ASP A 22 -24.30 32.00 -60.57
C ASP A 22 -23.24 31.05 -60.02
N ARG A 23 -22.31 30.60 -60.87
CA ARG A 23 -21.19 29.75 -60.45
C ARG A 23 -20.21 30.50 -59.54
N LEU A 24 -19.95 31.78 -59.80
CA LEU A 24 -19.11 32.63 -58.95
C LEU A 24 -19.76 32.84 -57.58
N HIS A 25 -21.06 33.17 -57.56
CA HIS A 25 -21.83 33.31 -56.33
C HIS A 25 -21.85 32.01 -55.51
N GLN A 26 -21.95 30.87 -56.19
CA GLN A 26 -21.87 29.55 -55.56
C GLN A 26 -20.47 29.26 -54.99
N GLN A 27 -19.41 29.72 -55.64
CA GLN A 27 -18.04 29.63 -55.12
C GLN A 27 -17.84 30.51 -53.89
N ASP A 28 -18.33 31.75 -53.91
CA ASP A 28 -18.24 32.68 -52.76
C ASP A 28 -18.99 32.12 -51.55
N GLN A 29 -20.18 31.54 -51.75
CA GLN A 29 -20.91 30.87 -50.67
C GLN A 29 -20.17 29.65 -50.11
N ARG A 30 -19.43 28.90 -50.96
CA ARG A 30 -18.62 27.78 -50.50
C ARG A 30 -17.41 28.26 -49.69
N ILE A 31 -16.76 29.34 -50.13
CA ILE A 31 -15.63 29.96 -49.41
C ILE A 31 -16.10 30.43 -48.04
N ALA A 32 -17.19 31.20 -47.97
CA ALA A 32 -17.72 31.70 -46.70
C ALA A 32 -18.08 30.56 -45.72
N ARG A 33 -18.64 29.45 -46.20
CA ARG A 33 -18.92 28.27 -45.37
C ARG A 33 -17.64 27.58 -44.86
N LEU A 34 -16.59 27.52 -45.69
CA LEU A 34 -15.31 26.95 -45.30
C LEU A 34 -14.60 27.83 -44.28
N GLU A 35 -14.64 29.15 -44.43
CA GLU A 35 -14.10 30.11 -43.48
C GLU A 35 -14.81 30.04 -42.13
N ALA A 36 -16.15 29.94 -42.13
CA ALA A 36 -16.93 29.73 -40.91
C ALA A 36 -16.54 28.43 -40.19
N ARG A 37 -16.41 27.32 -40.94
CA ARG A 37 -15.95 26.04 -40.37
C ARG A 37 -14.52 26.10 -39.85
N LEU A 38 -13.61 26.77 -40.56
CA LEU A 38 -12.22 26.93 -40.11
C LEU A 38 -12.17 27.72 -38.80
N SER A 39 -12.85 28.85 -38.71
CA SER A 39 -12.91 29.64 -37.48
C SER A 39 -13.55 28.88 -36.31
N GLU A 40 -14.57 28.07 -36.55
CA GLU A 40 -15.16 27.17 -35.55
C GLU A 40 -14.13 26.14 -35.05
N THR A 41 -13.44 25.45 -35.97
CA THR A 41 -12.41 24.46 -35.60
C THR A 41 -11.23 25.08 -34.85
N GLU A 42 -10.81 26.29 -35.21
CA GLU A 42 -9.76 27.02 -34.50
C GLU A 42 -10.20 27.42 -33.10
N SER A 43 -11.46 27.82 -32.92
CA SER A 43 -12.01 28.15 -31.61
C SER A 43 -12.05 26.91 -30.71
N LEU A 44 -12.51 25.77 -31.23
CA LEU A 44 -12.53 24.49 -30.52
C LEU A 44 -11.11 24.07 -30.12
N ARG A 45 -10.17 24.11 -31.06
CA ARG A 45 -8.75 23.79 -30.78
C ARG A 45 -8.16 24.69 -29.70
N ARG A 46 -8.47 25.99 -29.71
CA ARG A 46 -8.02 26.92 -28.66
C ARG A 46 -8.63 26.59 -27.30
N THR A 47 -9.90 26.19 -27.25
CA THR A 47 -10.54 25.77 -25.99
C THR A 47 -9.96 24.47 -25.45
N GLU A 48 -9.70 23.48 -26.31
CA GLU A 48 -9.05 22.23 -25.93
C GLU A 48 -7.63 22.46 -25.42
N GLN A 49 -6.86 23.31 -26.11
CA GLN A 49 -5.51 23.67 -25.67
C GLN A 49 -5.51 24.35 -24.29
N ARG A 50 -6.47 25.23 -24.03
CA ARG A 50 -6.63 25.86 -22.70
C ARG A 50 -7.01 24.85 -21.63
N ALA A 51 -7.97 23.97 -21.92
CA ALA A 51 -8.39 22.94 -20.97
C ALA A 51 -7.24 21.94 -20.64
N LEU A 52 -6.42 21.61 -21.64
CA LEU A 52 -5.23 20.78 -21.43
C LEU A 52 -4.16 21.51 -20.60
N ALA A 53 -3.92 22.80 -20.86
CA ALA A 53 -2.99 23.60 -20.07
C ALA A 53 -3.44 23.71 -18.61
N GLU A 54 -4.72 23.96 -18.36
CA GLU A 54 -5.30 24.03 -17.02
C GLU A 54 -5.17 22.69 -16.26
N LYS A 55 -5.42 21.56 -16.94
CA LYS A 55 -5.21 20.23 -16.34
C LYS A 55 -3.75 19.97 -15.98
N LEU A 56 -2.82 20.35 -16.85
CA LEU A 56 -1.39 20.20 -16.58
C LEU A 56 -0.93 21.10 -15.42
N GLU A 57 -1.44 22.33 -15.32
CA GLU A 57 -1.16 23.21 -14.20
C GLU A 57 -1.73 22.68 -12.88
N ALA A 58 -2.96 22.18 -12.89
CA ALA A 58 -3.58 21.55 -11.71
C ALA A 58 -2.76 20.33 -11.24
N GLN A 59 -2.37 19.46 -12.16
CA GLN A 59 -1.53 18.29 -11.85
C GLN A 59 -0.14 18.70 -11.34
N ALA A 60 0.45 19.77 -11.89
CA ALA A 60 1.72 20.30 -11.39
C ALA A 60 1.57 20.89 -9.98
N ALA A 61 0.45 21.56 -9.68
CA ALA A 61 0.17 22.09 -8.35
C ALA A 61 -0.04 20.97 -7.32
N GLU A 62 -0.80 19.93 -7.64
CA GLU A 62 -0.95 18.73 -6.81
C GLU A 62 0.40 18.07 -6.53
N GLY A 63 1.23 17.91 -7.57
CA GLY A 63 2.59 17.38 -7.43
C GLY A 63 3.44 18.20 -6.46
N ARG A 64 3.39 19.54 -6.54
CA ARG A 64 4.10 20.44 -5.61
C ARG A 64 3.60 20.28 -4.18
N HIS A 65 2.29 20.22 -3.98
CA HIS A 65 1.71 20.01 -2.65
C HIS A 65 2.14 18.67 -2.04
N ALA A 66 2.16 17.60 -2.84
CA ALA A 66 2.66 16.30 -2.39
C ALA A 66 4.15 16.36 -2.02
N THR A 67 4.99 17.04 -2.81
CA THR A 67 6.42 17.21 -2.48
C THR A 67 6.63 18.04 -1.22
N ASP A 68 5.83 19.08 -1.01
CA ASP A 68 5.91 19.91 0.20
C ASP A 68 5.51 19.11 1.44
N GLN A 69 4.44 18.31 1.35
CA GLN A 69 4.03 17.41 2.44
C GLN A 69 5.10 16.38 2.79
N LEU A 70 5.71 15.73 1.79
CA LEU A 70 6.81 14.79 2.01
C LEU A 70 8.03 15.48 2.63
N THR A 71 8.33 16.71 2.23
CA THR A 71 9.44 17.49 2.81
C THR A 71 9.19 17.79 4.29
N ILE A 72 7.96 18.14 4.66
CA ILE A 72 7.56 18.35 6.05
C ILE A 72 7.71 17.06 6.86
N GLN A 73 7.18 15.94 6.34
CA GLN A 73 7.28 14.63 7.01
C GLN A 73 8.74 14.19 7.20
N LEU A 74 9.60 14.38 6.19
CA LEU A 74 11.03 14.08 6.30
C LEU A 74 11.71 14.94 7.37
N SER A 75 11.34 16.23 7.47
CA SER A 75 11.90 17.10 8.51
C SER A 75 11.47 16.68 9.92
N GLU A 76 10.24 16.19 10.07
CA GLU A 76 9.72 15.66 11.34
C GLU A 76 10.43 14.35 11.72
N VAL A 77 10.57 13.41 10.79
CA VAL A 77 11.30 12.16 11.01
C VAL A 77 12.75 12.44 11.41
N ASN A 78 13.44 13.35 10.71
CA ASN A 78 14.82 13.72 11.07
C ASN A 78 14.91 14.29 12.49
N ARG A 79 13.94 15.13 12.90
CA ARG A 79 13.89 15.64 14.26
C ARG A 79 13.70 14.52 15.29
N THR A 80 12.81 13.56 15.02
CA THR A 80 12.63 12.41 15.93
C THR A 80 13.89 11.56 16.02
N LEU A 81 14.65 11.44 14.92
CA LEU A 81 15.91 10.72 14.89
C LEU A 81 16.97 11.43 15.75
N ASP A 82 17.11 12.75 15.63
CA ASP A 82 17.99 13.56 16.49
C ASP A 82 17.62 13.43 17.98
N GLU A 83 16.33 13.41 18.31
CA GLU A 83 15.84 13.22 19.68
C GLU A 83 16.19 11.82 20.22
N LEU A 84 16.01 10.78 19.40
CA LEU A 84 16.39 9.40 19.74
C LEU A 84 17.90 9.25 19.92
N GLU A 85 18.71 9.81 19.03
CA GLU A 85 20.18 9.79 19.16
C GLU A 85 20.63 10.50 20.45
N ASN A 86 20.04 11.65 20.76
CA ASN A 86 20.31 12.35 22.02
C ASN A 86 19.90 11.52 23.24
N SER A 87 18.78 10.80 23.19
CA SER A 87 18.35 9.91 24.26
C SER A 87 19.29 8.71 24.43
N ALA A 88 19.75 8.12 23.33
CA ALA A 88 20.71 7.02 23.32
C ALA A 88 22.06 7.45 23.90
N ASN A 89 22.54 8.63 23.54
CA ASN A 89 23.78 9.20 24.09
C ASN A 89 23.66 9.46 25.60
N LYS A 90 22.52 9.98 26.08
CA LYS A 90 22.25 10.15 27.52
C LYS A 90 22.23 8.82 28.26
N LEU A 91 21.59 7.80 27.70
CA LEU A 91 21.57 6.45 28.28
C LEU A 91 22.98 5.82 28.30
N ALA A 92 23.75 5.98 27.23
CA ALA A 92 25.13 5.52 27.18
C ALA A 92 26.00 6.20 28.25
N ALA A 93 25.85 7.51 28.44
CA ALA A 93 26.52 8.25 29.50
C ALA A 93 26.08 7.78 30.90
N ALA A 94 24.78 7.57 31.13
CA ALA A 94 24.26 7.03 32.39
C ALA A 94 24.82 5.63 32.69
N LEU A 95 24.93 4.77 31.67
CA LEU A 95 25.56 3.45 31.80
C LEU A 95 27.06 3.55 32.14
N GLN A 96 27.78 4.53 31.58
CA GLN A 96 29.19 4.75 31.97
C GLN A 96 29.32 5.21 33.43
N VAL A 97 28.43 6.08 33.91
CA VAL A 97 28.41 6.51 35.32
C VAL A 97 28.09 5.32 36.25
N LEU A 98 27.16 4.44 35.86
CA LEU A 98 26.87 3.21 36.59
C LEU A 98 28.05 2.22 36.61
N LYS A 99 28.88 2.21 35.58
CA LYS A 99 30.12 1.41 35.55
C LYS A 99 31.24 2.01 36.42
N GLN A 100 31.23 3.32 36.65
CA GLN A 100 32.26 4.04 37.40
C GLN A 100 31.89 4.31 38.86
N THR A 101 30.63 4.07 39.25
CA THR A 101 30.25 4.12 40.66
C THR A 101 30.97 2.99 41.39
N PRO A 102 31.75 3.28 42.46
CA PRO A 102 32.38 2.22 43.23
C PRO A 102 31.28 1.30 43.75
N ARG A 103 31.36 0.02 43.37
CA ARG A 103 30.58 -1.04 44.00
C ARG A 103 30.73 -0.87 45.51
N ALA A 104 29.65 -0.46 46.19
CA ALA A 104 29.48 -0.82 47.59
C ALA A 104 29.81 -2.32 47.70
N PRO A 105 30.54 -2.75 48.75
CA PRO A 105 31.08 -4.10 48.83
C PRO A 105 30.00 -5.09 48.42
N GLU A 106 30.28 -5.84 47.35
CA GLU A 106 29.41 -6.88 46.84
C GLU A 106 29.05 -7.78 48.02
N ASN A 107 27.85 -7.62 48.54
CA ASN A 107 27.14 -8.76 49.07
C ASN A 107 27.08 -9.71 47.88
N VAL A 108 27.88 -10.77 47.95
CA VAL A 108 27.90 -11.84 46.98
C VAL A 108 26.50 -12.44 47.00
N TYR A 109 25.59 -11.85 46.23
CA TYR A 109 24.37 -12.53 45.85
C TYR A 109 24.82 -13.54 44.80
N THR A 110 25.25 -14.69 45.30
CA THR A 110 25.20 -15.92 44.52
C THR A 110 23.73 -16.03 44.13
N PRO A 111 23.35 -15.86 42.84
CA PRO A 111 21.99 -16.16 42.44
C PRO A 111 21.75 -17.58 42.94
N PRO A 112 20.72 -17.78 43.76
CA PRO A 112 20.53 -19.09 44.33
C PRO A 112 20.30 -20.04 43.15
N PRO A 113 20.77 -21.30 43.24
CA PRO A 113 20.61 -22.26 42.16
C PRO A 113 19.17 -22.21 41.65
N ILE A 114 18.96 -22.25 40.33
CA ILE A 114 17.63 -22.12 39.68
C ILE A 114 16.58 -22.99 40.38
N GLU A 115 17.00 -24.11 40.97
CA GLU A 115 16.21 -25.01 41.82
C GLU A 115 15.43 -24.30 42.94
N SER A 116 15.95 -23.25 43.59
CA SER A 116 15.26 -22.56 44.69
C SER A 116 14.49 -21.30 44.27
N ASP A 117 14.53 -20.95 42.99
CA ASP A 117 13.81 -19.79 42.44
C ASP A 117 12.39 -20.16 41.99
N PHE A 118 12.08 -21.46 41.88
CA PHE A 118 10.73 -21.92 41.61
C PHE A 118 9.78 -21.56 42.76
N VAL A 119 8.55 -21.19 42.41
CA VAL A 119 7.46 -20.99 43.39
C VAL A 119 7.16 -22.30 44.11
N GLU A 120 7.03 -23.37 43.32
CA GLU A 120 6.86 -24.75 43.75
C GLU A 120 8.00 -25.58 43.15
N GLU A 121 8.79 -26.24 44.00
CA GLU A 121 9.92 -27.03 43.53
C GLU A 121 9.43 -28.17 42.63
N PRO A 122 9.95 -28.30 41.40
CA PRO A 122 9.52 -29.33 40.48
C PRO A 122 9.89 -30.72 41.07
N ALA A 123 8.85 -31.48 41.47
CA ALA A 123 9.02 -32.72 42.22
C ALA A 123 9.30 -33.92 41.31
N GLY A 124 10.36 -34.68 41.63
CA GLY A 124 10.69 -35.95 40.98
C GLY A 124 12.00 -35.97 40.20
N ARG A 125 12.47 -37.17 39.85
CA ARG A 125 13.78 -37.39 39.18
C ARG A 125 13.85 -36.82 37.76
N ASN A 126 12.69 -36.70 37.10
CA ASN A 126 12.54 -36.19 35.73
C ASN A 126 11.67 -34.92 35.70
N ALA A 127 11.64 -34.17 36.81
CA ALA A 127 10.78 -33.00 36.90
C ALA A 127 11.22 -31.94 35.89
N ASP A 128 10.24 -31.31 35.26
CA ASP A 128 10.48 -30.26 34.30
C ASP A 128 11.01 -29.00 35.00
N ARG A 129 12.26 -28.64 34.70
CA ARG A 129 12.95 -27.48 35.29
C ARG A 129 12.98 -26.28 34.36
N PHE A 130 12.07 -26.21 33.39
CA PHE A 130 11.92 -25.01 32.57
C PHE A 130 11.19 -23.93 33.38
N PRO A 131 11.72 -22.70 33.49
CA PRO A 131 11.22 -21.70 34.45
C PRO A 131 9.87 -21.06 34.05
N VAL A 132 9.32 -21.43 32.89
CA VAL A 132 8.03 -20.93 32.41
C VAL A 132 7.18 -22.07 31.87
N ALA A 133 5.87 -21.94 31.96
CA ALA A 133 4.91 -22.83 31.30
C ALA A 133 4.23 -22.07 30.16
N LEU A 134 4.16 -22.66 28.97
CA LEU A 134 3.39 -22.13 27.85
C LEU A 134 2.07 -22.88 27.74
N GLU A 135 1.01 -22.12 27.50
CA GLU A 135 -0.37 -22.59 27.39
C GLU A 135 -1.04 -21.92 26.17
N ASN A 136 -2.15 -22.49 25.69
CA ASN A 136 -2.96 -21.92 24.60
C ASN A 136 -2.17 -21.55 23.33
N ILE A 137 -1.24 -22.41 22.91
CA ILE A 137 -0.41 -22.19 21.72
C ILE A 137 -1.23 -22.45 20.47
N VAL A 138 -1.59 -21.39 19.73
CA VAL A 138 -2.42 -21.46 18.53
C VAL A 138 -1.77 -20.68 17.40
N GLY A 139 -1.68 -21.30 16.23
CA GLY A 139 -1.30 -20.64 14.99
C GLY A 139 -2.54 -20.09 14.27
N GLU A 140 -2.47 -18.84 13.82
CA GLU A 140 -3.52 -18.18 13.05
C GLU A 140 -2.96 -17.54 11.78
N GLU A 141 -3.79 -17.52 10.74
CA GLU A 141 -3.56 -16.74 9.53
C GLU A 141 -4.09 -15.31 9.75
N ILE A 142 -3.24 -14.32 9.48
CA ILE A 142 -3.55 -12.90 9.64
C ILE A 142 -3.40 -12.19 8.30
N VAL A 143 -4.23 -11.19 8.04
CA VAL A 143 -4.07 -10.31 6.87
C VAL A 143 -2.96 -9.32 7.17
N THR A 144 -1.87 -9.38 6.41
CA THR A 144 -0.69 -8.50 6.60
C THR A 144 -0.71 -7.28 5.70
N GLY A 145 -1.56 -7.29 4.67
CA GLY A 145 -1.68 -6.20 3.72
C GLY A 145 -2.72 -6.53 2.65
N ALA A 146 -2.82 -5.66 1.66
CA ALA A 146 -3.61 -5.89 0.46
C ALA A 146 -2.95 -5.20 -0.73
N HIS A 147 -3.07 -5.81 -1.91
CA HIS A 147 -2.62 -5.20 -3.16
C HIS A 147 -3.72 -5.23 -4.21
N ILE A 148 -3.71 -4.25 -5.11
CA ILE A 148 -4.63 -4.20 -6.24
C ILE A 148 -4.12 -5.15 -7.31
N SER A 149 -4.93 -6.14 -7.66
CA SER A 149 -4.73 -7.01 -8.80
C SER A 149 -5.72 -6.66 -9.90
N THR A 150 -5.40 -6.96 -11.14
CA THR A 150 -6.26 -6.65 -12.29
C THR A 150 -6.63 -7.93 -13.02
N ARG A 151 -7.90 -8.07 -13.36
CA ARG A 151 -8.39 -9.16 -14.22
C ARG A 151 -9.10 -8.56 -15.42
N MET A 152 -9.00 -9.25 -16.55
CA MET A 152 -9.74 -8.91 -17.75
C MET A 152 -11.12 -9.58 -17.64
N ALA A 153 -12.17 -8.77 -17.46
CA ALA A 153 -13.54 -9.25 -17.41
C ALA A 153 -14.22 -9.03 -18.77
N PRO A 154 -14.92 -10.03 -19.32
CA PRO A 154 -15.71 -9.85 -20.54
C PRO A 154 -16.89 -8.92 -20.25
N THR A 155 -16.98 -7.81 -20.97
CA THR A 155 -18.17 -6.95 -20.89
C THR A 155 -19.27 -7.44 -21.83
N ASP A 156 -20.49 -6.93 -21.65
CA ASP A 156 -21.61 -7.18 -22.56
C ASP A 156 -21.51 -6.42 -23.88
N LYS A 157 -20.46 -5.61 -24.06
CA LYS A 157 -20.24 -4.81 -25.26
C LYS A 157 -19.43 -5.61 -26.29
N PHE A 158 -19.85 -5.51 -27.54
CA PHE A 158 -19.14 -6.08 -28.69
C PHE A 158 -18.68 -4.94 -29.59
N GLU A 159 -17.40 -4.93 -29.93
CA GLU A 159 -16.82 -4.01 -30.90
C GLU A 159 -16.39 -4.77 -32.15
N ARG A 160 -16.35 -4.08 -33.29
CA ARG A 160 -15.75 -4.65 -34.50
C ARG A 160 -14.26 -4.36 -34.48
N ASP A 161 -13.45 -5.40 -34.61
CA ASP A 161 -12.01 -5.24 -34.77
C ASP A 161 -11.67 -4.56 -36.11
N GLY A 162 -10.39 -4.24 -36.32
CA GLY A 162 -9.90 -3.64 -37.58
C GLY A 162 -10.10 -4.52 -38.82
N MET A 163 -10.53 -5.78 -38.66
CA MET A 163 -10.87 -6.72 -39.74
C MET A 163 -12.39 -6.88 -39.91
N GLY A 164 -13.19 -6.17 -39.11
CA GLY A 164 -14.64 -6.17 -39.15
C GLY A 164 -15.33 -7.31 -38.39
N ASN A 165 -14.59 -8.15 -37.66
CA ASN A 165 -15.14 -9.23 -36.83
C ASN A 165 -15.66 -8.68 -35.50
N LYS A 166 -16.79 -9.22 -35.02
CA LYS A 166 -17.32 -8.85 -33.69
C LYS A 166 -16.50 -9.54 -32.62
N THR A 167 -15.79 -8.75 -31.82
CA THR A 167 -15.00 -9.20 -30.68
C THR A 167 -15.58 -8.59 -29.41
N ARG A 168 -15.60 -9.37 -28.33
CA ARG A 168 -16.11 -8.91 -27.04
C ARG A 168 -15.12 -7.93 -26.42
N VAL A 169 -15.60 -6.81 -25.91
CA VAL A 169 -14.75 -5.82 -25.23
C VAL A 169 -14.38 -6.39 -23.86
N MET A 170 -13.08 -6.45 -23.59
CA MET A 170 -12.55 -6.83 -22.29
C MET A 170 -12.28 -5.56 -21.50
N GLU A 171 -12.83 -5.46 -20.29
CA GLU A 171 -12.57 -4.35 -19.37
C GLU A 171 -11.63 -4.83 -18.27
N GLN A 172 -10.70 -3.96 -17.88
CA GLN A 172 -9.79 -4.24 -16.79
C GLN A 172 -10.51 -3.92 -15.48
N GLU A 173 -10.86 -4.96 -14.73
CA GLU A 173 -11.40 -4.82 -13.38
C GLU A 173 -10.25 -4.90 -12.38
N GLU A 174 -10.11 -3.84 -11.58
CA GLU A 174 -9.27 -3.83 -10.39
C GLU A 174 -10.00 -4.49 -9.23
N PHE A 175 -9.33 -5.40 -8.54
CA PHE A 175 -9.82 -6.02 -7.32
C PHE A 175 -8.70 -6.10 -6.28
N GLU A 176 -9.07 -5.86 -5.03
CA GLU A 176 -8.16 -5.91 -3.90
C GLU A 176 -7.95 -7.37 -3.47
N VAL A 177 -6.69 -7.80 -3.41
CA VAL A 177 -6.28 -9.12 -2.96
C VAL A 177 -5.55 -8.98 -1.63
N ASN A 178 -6.07 -9.65 -0.61
CA ASN A 178 -5.43 -9.70 0.70
C ASN A 178 -4.12 -10.49 0.65
N GLU A 179 -3.10 -9.97 1.31
CA GLU A 179 -1.87 -10.67 1.61
C GLU A 179 -1.97 -11.29 3.00
N TYR A 180 -1.55 -12.54 3.12
CA TYR A 180 -1.67 -13.30 4.35
C TYR A 180 -0.29 -13.61 4.94
N GLY A 181 -0.20 -13.51 6.26
CA GLY A 181 0.92 -13.96 7.06
C GLY A 181 0.44 -14.91 8.15
N TYR A 182 1.37 -15.52 8.87
CA TYR A 182 1.05 -16.42 9.98
C TYR A 182 1.54 -15.81 11.29
N GLN A 183 0.77 -16.00 12.35
CA GLN A 183 1.12 -15.59 13.70
C GLN A 183 0.87 -16.76 14.66
N VAL A 184 1.71 -16.88 15.69
CA VAL A 184 1.45 -17.80 16.80
C VAL A 184 1.13 -16.99 18.02
N ARG A 185 -0.02 -17.29 18.63
CA ARG A 185 -0.47 -16.75 19.91
C ARG A 185 -0.29 -17.78 21.00
N PHE A 186 0.09 -17.32 22.18
CA PHE A 186 0.31 -18.17 23.34
C PHE A 186 0.14 -17.36 24.63
N ASP A 187 -0.15 -18.08 25.70
CA ASP A 187 -0.05 -17.57 27.06
C ASP A 187 1.22 -18.14 27.69
N VAL A 188 1.87 -17.35 28.55
CA VAL A 188 3.05 -17.81 29.28
C VAL A 188 2.98 -17.43 30.75
N ARG A 189 3.18 -18.42 31.61
CA ARG A 189 3.20 -18.29 33.06
C ARG A 189 4.62 -18.44 33.58
N ASN A 190 5.05 -17.52 34.43
CA ASN A 190 6.31 -17.63 35.15
C ASN A 190 6.15 -18.55 36.36
N LEU A 191 6.96 -19.61 36.43
CA LEU A 191 6.94 -20.57 37.53
C LEU A 191 7.93 -20.21 38.65
N THR A 192 8.55 -19.03 38.57
CA THR A 192 9.60 -18.58 39.48
C THR A 192 9.23 -17.30 40.22
N ARG A 193 9.91 -17.06 41.34
CA ARG A 193 9.77 -15.90 42.22
C ARG A 193 10.46 -14.65 41.69
N THR A 194 11.27 -14.78 40.63
CA THR A 194 11.91 -13.65 39.95
C THR A 194 11.33 -13.46 38.55
N PRO A 195 11.30 -12.22 38.02
CA PRO A 195 10.91 -11.99 36.63
C PRO A 195 11.81 -12.77 35.66
N LYS A 196 11.24 -13.26 34.57
CA LYS A 196 11.98 -13.99 33.53
C LYS A 196 11.85 -13.30 32.18
N GLU A 197 12.99 -13.16 31.52
CA GLU A 197 13.05 -12.79 30.11
C GLU A 197 13.10 -14.04 29.25
N ILE A 198 12.18 -14.11 28.29
CA ILE A 198 12.13 -15.19 27.31
C ILE A 198 12.29 -14.62 25.92
N GLU A 199 13.01 -15.33 25.06
CA GLU A 199 13.07 -15.05 23.63
C GLU A 199 12.30 -16.13 22.88
N VAL A 200 11.28 -15.73 22.15
CA VAL A 200 10.33 -16.62 21.48
C VAL A 200 10.39 -16.42 19.97
N SER A 201 10.45 -17.51 19.20
CA SER A 201 10.41 -17.48 17.75
C SER A 201 9.55 -18.60 17.19
N ALA A 202 8.86 -18.33 16.08
CA ALA A 202 8.08 -19.32 15.35
C ALA A 202 8.39 -19.26 13.84
N GLY A 203 9.64 -18.97 13.49
CA GLY A 203 10.09 -18.67 12.13
C GLY A 203 11.37 -17.83 12.15
N PRO A 204 11.58 -16.94 11.15
CA PRO A 204 12.80 -16.16 11.02
C PRO A 204 12.92 -15.01 12.04
N ALA A 205 11.81 -14.56 12.62
CA ALA A 205 11.79 -13.49 13.61
C ALA A 205 11.68 -14.05 15.03
N SER A 206 12.43 -13.45 15.97
CA SER A 206 12.29 -13.67 17.40
C SER A 206 11.76 -12.42 18.09
N ARG A 207 11.09 -12.60 19.23
CA ARG A 207 10.59 -11.52 20.08
C ARG A 207 10.89 -11.83 21.53
N ARG A 208 11.26 -10.80 22.29
CA ARG A 208 11.53 -10.92 23.72
C ARG A 208 10.32 -10.49 24.54
N PHE A 209 10.06 -11.23 25.61
CA PHE A 209 9.02 -10.93 26.58
C PHE A 209 9.60 -11.00 27.98
N THR A 210 9.25 -10.02 28.80
CA THR A 210 9.53 -10.04 30.24
C THR A 210 8.27 -10.46 30.96
N ILE A 211 8.33 -11.58 31.68
CA ILE A 211 7.21 -12.12 32.44
C ILE A 211 7.43 -11.76 33.90
N PRO A 212 6.47 -11.09 34.57
CA PRO A 212 6.60 -10.76 35.98
C PRO A 212 6.76 -12.02 36.85
N ALA A 213 7.36 -11.86 38.03
CA ALA A 213 7.47 -12.93 39.04
C ALA A 213 6.08 -13.49 39.36
N GLU A 214 5.94 -14.82 39.36
CA GLU A 214 4.66 -15.53 39.61
C GLU A 214 3.48 -15.09 38.72
N GLY A 215 3.77 -14.38 37.63
CA GLY A 215 2.77 -13.75 36.78
C GLY A 215 2.49 -14.52 35.50
N VAL A 216 1.45 -14.07 34.80
CA VAL A 216 1.04 -14.60 33.51
C VAL A 216 1.03 -13.47 32.48
N LEU A 217 1.66 -13.69 31.34
CA LEU A 217 1.50 -12.88 30.15
C LEU A 217 0.51 -13.59 29.24
N THR A 218 -0.60 -12.94 28.95
CA THR A 218 -1.65 -13.49 28.07
C THR A 218 -1.59 -12.85 26.69
N ASN A 219 -2.05 -13.59 25.68
CA ASN A 219 -2.11 -13.13 24.29
C ASN A 219 -0.76 -12.64 23.74
N ALA A 220 0.35 -13.24 24.18
CA ALA A 220 1.64 -12.99 23.58
C ALA A 220 1.64 -13.54 22.16
N ALA A 221 2.29 -12.82 21.23
CA ALA A 221 2.22 -13.19 19.83
C ALA A 221 3.51 -12.90 19.06
N VAL A 222 3.87 -13.83 18.17
CA VAL A 222 5.05 -13.75 17.31
C VAL A 222 4.71 -14.13 15.88
N SER A 223 5.31 -13.42 14.92
CA SER A 223 5.20 -13.78 13.51
C SER A 223 5.76 -15.18 13.26
N SER A 224 5.15 -15.88 12.32
CA SER A 224 5.41 -17.28 12.09
C SER A 224 5.41 -17.66 10.62
N VAL A 225 5.94 -18.84 10.33
CA VAL A 225 5.81 -19.52 9.04
C VAL A 225 4.97 -20.78 9.26
N MET A 226 4.06 -21.09 8.33
CA MET A 226 3.20 -22.25 8.43
C MET A 226 4.00 -23.54 8.71
N GLY A 227 3.60 -24.28 9.76
CA GLY A 227 4.24 -25.53 10.18
C GLY A 227 5.51 -25.35 11.03
N ALA A 228 5.89 -24.11 11.35
CA ALA A 228 6.98 -23.86 12.30
C ALA A 228 6.59 -24.25 13.73
N LYS A 229 7.57 -24.69 14.51
CA LYS A 229 7.42 -24.92 15.95
C LYS A 229 7.71 -23.62 16.69
N LEU A 230 7.01 -23.39 17.79
CA LEU A 230 7.28 -22.26 18.69
C LEU A 230 8.50 -22.62 19.55
N SER A 231 9.59 -21.90 19.40
CA SER A 231 10.82 -22.08 20.18
C SER A 231 10.92 -20.98 21.23
N VAL A 232 11.25 -21.37 22.46
CA VAL A 232 11.36 -20.50 23.63
C VAL A 232 12.75 -20.68 24.22
N ASN A 233 13.49 -19.59 24.35
CA ASN A 233 14.85 -19.54 24.87
C ASN A 233 14.90 -18.68 26.13
N ILE A 234 15.58 -19.17 27.17
CA ILE A 234 15.73 -18.51 28.47
C ILE A 234 17.18 -18.70 28.92
N GLY A 235 18.03 -17.72 28.63
CA GLY A 235 19.47 -17.86 28.82
C GLY A 235 20.03 -19.03 27.99
N SER A 236 20.50 -20.08 28.66
CA SER A 236 21.00 -21.32 28.03
C SER A 236 19.93 -22.42 27.86
N LEU A 237 18.73 -22.23 28.40
CA LEU A 237 17.63 -23.19 28.28
C LEU A 237 16.85 -22.93 26.99
N SER A 238 16.52 -23.99 26.26
CA SER A 238 15.72 -23.91 25.04
C SER A 238 14.67 -25.01 25.03
N ARG A 239 13.47 -24.70 24.54
CA ARG A 239 12.39 -25.65 24.35
C ARG A 239 11.56 -25.29 23.12
N SER A 240 11.13 -26.32 22.38
CA SER A 240 10.22 -26.16 21.26
C SER A 240 8.86 -26.79 21.58
N TYR A 241 7.80 -26.11 21.14
CA TYR A 241 6.42 -26.53 21.27
C TYR A 241 5.80 -26.71 19.88
N PRO A 242 4.99 -27.76 19.67
CA PRO A 242 4.20 -27.88 18.45
C PRO A 242 3.20 -26.72 18.38
N VAL A 243 2.91 -26.27 17.15
CA VAL A 243 1.91 -25.26 16.87
C VAL A 243 0.84 -25.90 16.01
N GLU A 244 -0.40 -25.84 16.47
CA GLU A 244 -1.56 -26.22 15.67
C GLU A 244 -2.11 -24.96 15.02
N TYR A 245 -2.17 -24.95 13.69
CA TYR A 245 -2.77 -23.85 12.94
C TYR A 245 -4.25 -24.12 12.75
N ASP A 246 -5.08 -23.22 13.26
CA ASP A 246 -6.52 -23.29 13.04
C ASP A 246 -6.80 -22.92 11.59
N ARG A 247 -6.91 -23.94 10.72
CA ARG A 247 -7.36 -23.77 9.34
C ARG A 247 -8.86 -23.50 9.36
N LYS A 248 -9.26 -22.28 9.73
CA LYS A 248 -10.62 -21.84 9.43
C LYS A 248 -10.80 -21.96 7.91
N PRO A 249 -11.79 -22.72 7.41
CA PRO A 249 -12.03 -22.76 5.99
C PRO A 249 -12.33 -21.34 5.54
N LEU A 250 -11.48 -20.79 4.67
CA LEU A 250 -11.76 -19.57 3.94
C LEU A 250 -13.16 -19.74 3.36
N LYS A 251 -14.14 -19.02 3.91
CA LYS A 251 -15.46 -18.93 3.28
C LYS A 251 -15.20 -18.33 1.91
N SER A 252 -15.25 -19.18 0.88
CA SER A 252 -15.34 -18.75 -0.50
C SER A 252 -16.52 -17.79 -0.57
N ARG A 253 -16.24 -16.49 -0.65
CA ARG A 253 -17.23 -15.52 -1.09
C ARG A 253 -17.43 -15.79 -2.57
N GLU A 254 -18.52 -16.50 -2.87
CA GLU A 254 -19.17 -16.47 -4.19
C GLU A 254 -19.58 -15.05 -4.56
#